data_AF-A0A956INL1-F1
#
_entry.id   AF-A0A956INL1-F1
#
_cell.length_a   1.000
_cell.length_b   1.000
_cell.length_c   1.000
_cell.angle_alpha   90.00
_cell.angle_beta   90.00
_cell.angle_gamma   90.00
#
_symmetry.space_group_name_H-M   'P 1'
#
loop_
_entity.id
_entity.type
_entity.pdbx_description
1 polymer ?
#
loop_
_entity_poly.entity_id
_entity_poly.type
_entity_poly.pdbx_seq_one_letter_code
_entity_poly.pdbx_strand_id
1 'polypeptide(L)'
;MTQPAMKYGDGLTYVKFGYPLAGSTPRFDLGTLKIISIDPPGSGQPITPGTTAVSNGVELSLAAEAKVTFDELTYVTDEEKQFRAVIFDPTDAPEALDPALNLELLVGTTPIETEFCPAATLTLPNSKGWSPDAEVEFFVHGVSIEEEWAPYAGWAKVSNGKVSSDGTKVATNPDEGIPHLSVIGVRLKP
;
A
#
# COMPACT_ATOMS: atom_id res chain seq x y z
N MET A 1 2.31 19.27 14.78
CA MET A 1 3.57 18.66 15.27
C MET A 1 3.55 17.22 14.84
N THR A 2 4.51 16.81 14.01
CA THR A 2 4.70 15.41 13.62
C THR A 2 4.94 14.57 14.87
N GLN A 3 4.12 13.54 15.08
CA GLN A 3 4.33 12.60 16.18
C GLN A 3 5.49 11.66 15.81
N PRO A 4 6.37 11.31 16.76
CA PRO A 4 7.37 10.29 16.49
C PRO A 4 6.68 8.98 16.14
N ALA A 5 7.30 8.20 15.26
CA ALA A 5 6.81 6.89 14.91
C ALA A 5 7.97 5.89 14.84
N MET A 6 7.69 4.65 15.25
CA MET A 6 8.59 3.54 15.01
C MET A 6 8.26 2.95 13.64
N LYS A 7 9.25 2.91 12.74
CA LYS A 7 9.13 2.16 11.49
C LYS A 7 9.61 0.73 11.73
N TYR A 8 8.89 -0.26 11.22
CA TYR A 8 9.32 -1.65 11.26
C TYR A 8 8.98 -2.36 9.95
N GLY A 9 9.72 -3.43 9.64
CA GLY A 9 9.87 -3.92 8.27
C GLY A 9 10.89 -3.10 7.50
N ASP A 10 11.41 -3.68 6.42
CA ASP A 10 12.46 -3.07 5.59
C ASP A 10 11.90 -2.47 4.28
N GLY A 11 10.69 -2.89 3.87
CA GLY A 11 10.13 -2.55 2.57
C GLY A 11 10.81 -3.31 1.42
N LEU A 12 11.70 -4.25 1.71
CA LEU A 12 12.45 -5.02 0.72
C LEU A 12 12.08 -6.50 0.75
N THR A 13 12.12 -7.12 1.94
CA THR A 13 11.74 -8.52 2.19
C THR A 13 10.56 -8.65 3.14
N TYR A 14 10.15 -7.54 3.76
CA TYR A 14 8.99 -7.44 4.62
C TYR A 14 8.22 -6.13 4.39
N VAL A 15 6.90 -6.19 4.58
CA VAL A 15 6.03 -5.01 4.54
C VAL A 15 6.48 -4.01 5.60
N LYS A 16 6.64 -2.74 5.20
CA LYS A 16 7.05 -1.65 6.10
C LYS A 16 5.83 -0.90 6.62
N PHE A 17 5.77 -0.69 7.92
CA PHE A 17 4.75 0.10 8.59
C PHE A 17 5.38 1.18 9.45
N GLY A 18 4.75 2.36 9.51
CA GLY A 18 4.94 3.31 10.59
C GLY A 18 3.96 3.05 11.74
N TYR A 19 4.46 3.01 12.96
CA TYR A 19 3.67 2.90 14.18
C TYR A 19 3.74 4.23 14.96
N PRO A 20 2.64 4.98 15.12
CA PRO A 20 2.67 6.25 15.82
C PRO A 20 2.95 6.01 17.32
N LEU A 21 3.95 6.70 17.86
CA LEU A 21 4.30 6.63 19.27
C LEU A 21 3.51 7.69 20.03
N ALA A 22 2.47 7.27 20.74
CA ALA A 22 1.59 8.17 21.47
C ALA A 22 2.27 8.75 22.71
N GLY A 23 2.28 10.09 22.80
CA GLY A 23 2.59 10.84 24.01
C GLY A 23 4.09 11.03 24.31
N SER A 24 4.37 11.72 25.42
CA SER A 24 5.72 12.06 25.89
C SER A 24 6.30 11.02 26.86
N THR A 25 5.85 9.78 26.78
CA THR A 25 6.28 8.75 27.74
C THR A 25 7.63 8.16 27.34
N PRO A 26 8.53 7.89 28.29
CA PRO A 26 9.86 7.34 27.98
C PRO A 26 9.86 5.84 27.67
N ARG A 27 8.69 5.17 27.74
CA ARG A 27 8.52 3.74 27.48
C ARG A 27 7.25 3.53 26.70
N PHE A 28 7.37 2.83 25.58
CA PHE A 28 6.25 2.43 24.74
C PHE A 28 6.16 0.92 24.75
N ASP A 29 4.96 0.40 25.00
CA ASP A 29 4.64 -0.99 24.71
C ASP A 29 4.09 -1.02 23.29
N LEU A 30 4.69 -1.85 22.43
CA LEU A 30 4.32 -1.99 21.03
C LEU A 30 3.51 -3.28 20.81
N GLY A 31 3.24 -4.02 21.88
CA GLY A 31 2.60 -5.32 21.81
C GLY A 31 3.39 -6.33 20.97
N THR A 32 2.65 -7.18 20.27
CA THR A 32 3.23 -8.13 19.31
C THR A 32 3.26 -7.51 17.92
N LEU A 33 4.46 -7.34 17.37
CA LEU A 33 4.64 -6.90 15.99
C LEU A 33 4.68 -8.11 15.06
N LYS A 34 3.64 -8.27 14.25
CA LYS A 34 3.65 -9.22 13.14
C LYS A 34 4.42 -8.61 11.96
N ILE A 35 5.38 -9.35 11.44
CA ILE A 35 6.16 -8.96 10.27
C ILE A 35 5.64 -9.79 9.09
N ILE A 36 5.12 -9.11 8.07
CA ILE A 36 4.56 -9.75 6.88
C ILE A 36 5.66 -9.85 5.83
N SER A 37 6.01 -11.06 5.41
CA SER A 37 6.97 -11.28 4.34
C SER A 37 6.42 -10.84 2.99
N ILE A 38 7.28 -10.27 2.16
CA ILE A 38 7.04 -10.05 0.74
C ILE A 38 8.04 -10.91 -0.04
N ASP A 39 7.67 -11.30 -1.26
CA ASP A 39 8.55 -12.12 -2.10
C ASP A 39 9.91 -11.44 -2.29
N PRO A 40 11.03 -12.19 -2.38
CA PRO A 40 12.37 -11.61 -2.42
C PRO A 40 12.61 -10.78 -3.70
N PRO A 41 13.62 -9.89 -3.72
CA PRO A 41 14.02 -9.19 -4.95
C PRO A 41 14.24 -10.15 -6.13
N GLY A 42 13.90 -9.70 -7.34
CA GLY A 42 14.01 -10.51 -8.56
C GLY A 42 12.83 -11.45 -8.84
N SER A 43 11.88 -11.59 -7.90
CA SER A 43 10.65 -12.38 -8.10
C SER A 43 9.45 -11.59 -8.65
N GLY A 44 9.59 -10.26 -8.73
CA GLY A 44 8.52 -9.36 -9.13
C GLY A 44 8.44 -9.15 -10.63
N GLN A 45 7.65 -8.14 -11.02
CA GLN A 45 7.60 -7.68 -12.41
C GLN A 45 8.11 -6.25 -12.54
N PRO A 46 8.77 -5.89 -13.65
CA PRO A 46 9.23 -4.52 -13.88
C PRO A 46 8.06 -3.51 -13.83
N ILE A 47 8.28 -2.38 -13.17
CA ILE A 47 7.36 -1.24 -13.19
C ILE A 47 7.70 -0.40 -14.41
N THR A 48 6.93 -0.56 -15.49
CA THR A 48 7.17 0.13 -16.76
C THR A 48 5.94 0.94 -17.18
N PRO A 49 6.08 2.23 -17.51
CA PRO A 49 4.98 3.03 -18.06
C PRO A 49 4.28 2.34 -19.24
N GLY A 50 2.96 2.43 -19.29
CA GLY A 50 2.13 1.82 -20.34
C GLY A 50 1.93 0.32 -20.21
N THR A 51 2.38 -0.29 -19.11
CA THR A 51 2.24 -1.73 -18.85
C THR A 51 1.52 -2.00 -17.54
N THR A 52 1.20 -3.28 -17.31
CA THR A 52 0.65 -3.76 -16.04
C THR A 52 1.63 -4.75 -15.42
N ALA A 53 2.09 -4.45 -14.22
CA ALA A 53 2.89 -5.37 -13.42
C ALA A 53 1.98 -6.17 -12.48
N VAL A 54 2.22 -7.48 -12.34
CA VAL A 54 1.39 -8.38 -11.54
C VAL A 54 2.24 -9.12 -10.51
N SER A 55 1.78 -9.12 -9.26
CA SER A 55 2.37 -9.90 -8.16
C SER A 55 1.29 -10.40 -7.23
N ASN A 56 1.25 -11.71 -6.97
CA ASN A 56 0.27 -12.35 -6.08
C ASN A 56 -1.20 -11.97 -6.35
N GLY A 57 -1.56 -11.81 -7.63
CA GLY A 57 -2.90 -11.41 -8.08
C GLY A 57 -3.21 -9.92 -7.97
N VAL A 58 -2.31 -9.13 -7.38
CA VAL A 58 -2.36 -7.66 -7.37
C VAL A 58 -1.79 -7.16 -8.70
N GLU A 59 -2.52 -6.28 -9.36
CA GLU A 59 -2.13 -5.67 -10.64
C GLU A 59 -1.90 -4.17 -10.44
N LEU A 60 -0.77 -3.67 -10.94
CA LEU A 60 -0.40 -2.27 -10.95
C LEU A 60 -0.28 -1.81 -12.41
N SER A 61 -1.24 -1.02 -12.87
CA SER A 61 -1.28 -0.52 -14.26
C SER A 61 -0.85 0.95 -14.32
N LEU A 62 0.08 1.26 -15.22
CA LEU A 62 0.60 2.61 -15.41
C LEU A 62 0.17 3.16 -16.77
N ALA A 63 -0.15 4.46 -16.80
CA ALA A 63 -0.33 5.19 -18.05
C ALA A 63 0.97 5.19 -18.88
N ALA A 64 0.87 5.31 -20.20
CA ALA A 64 2.02 5.24 -21.11
C ALA A 64 3.02 6.38 -20.88
N GLU A 65 2.51 7.54 -20.48
CA GLU A 65 3.25 8.76 -20.17
C GLU A 65 3.63 8.90 -18.70
N ALA A 66 3.36 7.88 -17.88
CA ALA A 66 3.61 7.95 -16.45
C ALA A 66 5.10 8.16 -16.15
N LYS A 67 5.39 9.12 -15.28
CA LYS A 67 6.68 9.25 -14.61
C LYS A 67 6.69 8.32 -13.39
N VAL A 68 7.76 7.53 -13.27
CA VAL A 68 8.03 6.67 -12.12
C VAL A 68 9.30 7.16 -11.44
N THR A 69 9.23 7.38 -10.13
CA THR A 69 10.40 7.78 -9.32
C THR A 69 10.61 6.73 -8.24
N PHE A 70 11.81 6.17 -8.13
CA PHE A 70 12.18 5.23 -7.07
C PHE A 70 13.05 5.92 -6.02
N ASP A 71 12.98 5.47 -4.77
CA ASP A 71 14.03 5.75 -3.80
C ASP A 71 15.29 4.95 -4.16
N GLU A 72 16.21 5.60 -4.88
CA GLU A 72 17.45 4.97 -5.34
C GLU A 72 18.49 4.76 -4.23
N LEU A 73 18.27 5.29 -3.02
CA LEU A 73 19.14 5.02 -1.88
C LEU A 73 18.79 3.68 -1.22
N THR A 74 17.50 3.32 -1.21
CA THR A 74 17.02 2.04 -0.66
C THR A 74 17.00 0.94 -1.72
N TYR A 75 16.57 1.26 -2.95
CA TYR A 75 16.39 0.30 -4.05
C TYR A 75 17.42 0.58 -5.14
N VAL A 76 18.55 -0.10 -5.06
CA VAL A 76 19.73 0.22 -5.88
C VAL A 76 19.71 -0.59 -7.18
N THR A 77 19.28 -1.85 -7.11
CA THR A 77 19.33 -2.78 -8.24
C THR A 77 17.98 -2.90 -8.96
N ASP A 78 18.01 -3.33 -10.22
CA ASP A 78 16.79 -3.54 -11.00
C ASP A 78 15.88 -4.63 -10.40
N GLU A 79 16.47 -5.65 -9.77
CA GLU A 79 15.73 -6.72 -9.06
C GLU A 79 14.95 -6.19 -7.86
N GLU A 80 15.50 -5.19 -7.17
CA GLU A 80 14.86 -4.54 -6.02
C GLU A 80 13.76 -3.58 -6.47
N LYS A 81 13.86 -3.02 -7.68
CA LYS A 81 12.90 -2.08 -8.31
C LYS A 81 11.68 -2.74 -8.96
N GLN A 82 11.53 -4.06 -8.84
CA GLN A 82 10.37 -4.78 -9.36
C GLN A 82 9.15 -4.67 -8.44
N PHE A 83 7.97 -4.52 -9.04
CA PHE A 83 6.70 -4.57 -8.33
C PHE A 83 6.50 -5.93 -7.69
N ARG A 84 6.35 -5.92 -6.37
CA ARG A 84 5.93 -7.08 -5.60
C ARG A 84 4.84 -6.65 -4.62
N ALA A 85 3.91 -7.54 -4.34
CA ALA A 85 2.79 -7.26 -3.46
C ALA A 85 2.41 -8.49 -2.64
N VAL A 86 1.87 -8.26 -1.45
CA VAL A 86 1.29 -9.30 -0.60
C VAL A 86 -0.02 -8.79 -0.02
N ILE A 87 -1.06 -9.62 -0.12
CA ILE A 87 -2.38 -9.35 0.48
C ILE A 87 -2.41 -10.01 1.85
N PHE A 88 -2.90 -9.29 2.86
CA PHE A 88 -3.05 -9.82 4.22
C PHE A 88 -4.26 -9.21 4.92
N ASP A 89 -4.67 -9.85 6.01
CA ASP A 89 -5.84 -9.42 6.77
C ASP A 89 -5.47 -8.27 7.74
N PRO A 90 -6.36 -7.30 7.96
CA PRO A 90 -6.19 -6.26 8.98
C PRO A 90 -5.85 -6.81 10.38
N THR A 91 -6.29 -8.02 10.73
CA THR A 91 -5.94 -8.68 12.01
C THR A 91 -4.48 -9.15 12.09
N ASP A 92 -3.76 -9.13 10.97
CA ASP A 92 -2.32 -9.34 10.90
C ASP A 92 -1.52 -8.02 10.90
N ALA A 93 -2.22 -6.89 10.81
CA ALA A 93 -1.63 -5.56 10.90
C ALA A 93 -1.21 -5.24 12.36
N PRO A 94 -0.27 -4.31 12.57
CA PRO A 94 0.03 -3.80 13.89
C PRO A 94 -1.16 -3.00 14.46
N GLU A 95 -1.11 -2.66 15.75
CA GLU A 95 -2.04 -1.67 16.33
C GLU A 95 -1.91 -0.26 15.70
N ALA A 96 -0.96 -0.03 14.78
CA ALA A 96 -0.89 1.20 13.99
C ALA A 96 -2.05 1.36 12.99
N LEU A 97 -2.84 0.31 12.78
CA LEU A 97 -4.08 0.41 12.03
C LEU A 97 -5.12 1.16 12.86
N ASP A 98 -5.55 2.34 12.39
CA ASP A 98 -6.64 3.07 13.03
C ASP A 98 -7.96 2.27 12.89
N PRO A 99 -8.53 1.74 13.98
CA PRO A 99 -9.75 0.94 13.92
C PRO A 99 -10.95 1.74 13.39
N ALA A 100 -10.94 3.08 13.50
CA ALA A 100 -12.01 3.91 12.96
C ALA A 100 -12.07 3.89 11.43
N LEU A 101 -10.98 3.51 10.76
CA LEU A 101 -10.97 3.34 9.31
C LEU A 101 -11.74 2.10 8.87
N ASN A 102 -11.96 1.10 9.73
CA ASN A 102 -12.64 -0.15 9.36
C ASN A 102 -12.09 -0.75 8.06
N LEU A 103 -10.76 -0.73 7.87
CA LEU A 103 -10.13 -1.37 6.73
C LEU A 103 -10.37 -2.87 6.81
N GLU A 104 -10.76 -3.45 5.69
CA GLU A 104 -11.16 -4.86 5.59
C GLU A 104 -10.10 -5.70 4.88
N LEU A 105 -9.25 -5.07 4.07
CA LEU A 105 -8.18 -5.70 3.30
C LEU A 105 -6.93 -4.81 3.32
N LEU A 106 -5.75 -5.40 3.49
CA LEU A 106 -4.47 -4.70 3.37
C LEU A 106 -3.61 -5.31 2.28
N VAL A 107 -2.85 -4.46 1.59
CA VAL A 107 -1.88 -4.87 0.58
C VAL A 107 -0.56 -4.17 0.87
N GLY A 108 0.48 -4.94 1.14
CA GLY A 108 1.85 -4.42 1.25
C GLY A 108 2.46 -4.41 -0.14
N THR A 109 2.92 -3.25 -0.61
CA THR A 109 3.55 -3.11 -1.93
C THR A 109 5.00 -2.66 -1.80
N THR A 110 5.85 -3.09 -2.72
CA THR A 110 7.27 -2.72 -2.83
C THR A 110 7.63 -2.56 -4.31
N PRO A 111 8.57 -1.68 -4.69
CA PRO A 111 9.44 -0.84 -3.86
C PRO A 111 8.66 0.28 -3.16
N ILE A 112 8.73 0.39 -1.83
CA ILE A 112 7.99 1.44 -1.12
C ILE A 112 8.48 2.82 -1.56
N GLU A 113 7.64 3.84 -1.39
CA GLU A 113 7.97 5.22 -1.75
C GLU A 113 8.26 5.38 -3.26
N THR A 114 7.96 4.36 -4.09
CA THR A 114 7.91 4.53 -5.55
C THR A 114 6.73 5.41 -5.90
N GLU A 115 6.98 6.55 -6.53
CA GLU A 115 5.96 7.53 -6.90
C GLU A 115 5.52 7.38 -8.36
N PHE A 116 4.25 7.70 -8.62
CA PHE A 116 3.62 7.68 -9.94
C PHE A 116 2.97 9.02 -10.27
N CYS A 117 3.26 9.55 -11.46
CA CYS A 117 2.56 10.72 -11.98
C CYS A 117 2.23 10.52 -13.48
N PRO A 118 0.95 10.32 -13.87
CA PRO A 118 -0.23 10.27 -12.99
C PRO A 118 -0.25 9.04 -12.06
N ALA A 119 -1.18 9.04 -11.10
CA ALA A 119 -1.36 7.93 -10.16
C ALA A 119 -1.63 6.60 -10.89
N ALA A 120 -1.12 5.50 -10.35
CA ALA A 120 -1.27 4.18 -10.94
C ALA A 120 -2.62 3.55 -10.58
N THR A 121 -3.22 2.82 -11.51
CA THR A 121 -4.41 2.02 -11.22
C THR A 121 -3.99 0.78 -10.45
N LEU A 122 -4.62 0.55 -9.29
CA LEU A 122 -4.43 -0.67 -8.50
C LEU A 122 -5.65 -1.57 -8.64
N THR A 123 -5.43 -2.82 -9.01
CA THR A 123 -6.47 -3.86 -9.08
C THR A 123 -6.12 -5.03 -8.19
N LEU A 124 -7.09 -5.48 -7.41
CA LEU A 124 -6.98 -6.55 -6.42
C LEU A 124 -7.97 -7.66 -6.72
N PRO A 125 -7.69 -8.92 -6.35
CA PRO A 125 -8.73 -9.94 -6.29
C PRO A 125 -9.75 -9.56 -5.20
N ASN A 126 -11.04 -9.72 -5.49
CA ASN A 126 -12.12 -9.52 -4.51
C ASN A 126 -12.21 -10.71 -3.53
N SER A 127 -11.15 -10.91 -2.75
CA SER A 127 -11.04 -12.00 -1.78
C SER A 127 -12.04 -11.89 -0.62
N LYS A 128 -12.60 -10.69 -0.39
CA LYS A 128 -13.63 -10.45 0.62
C LYS A 128 -15.04 -10.80 0.16
N GLY A 129 -15.22 -11.11 -1.13
CA GLY A 129 -16.52 -11.49 -1.67
C GLY A 129 -17.54 -10.35 -1.61
N TRP A 130 -17.08 -9.11 -1.71
CA TRP A 130 -17.97 -7.96 -1.80
C TRP A 130 -18.88 -8.09 -3.03
N SER A 131 -20.10 -7.55 -2.93
CA SER A 131 -21.06 -7.66 -4.02
C SER A 131 -20.54 -6.98 -5.29
N PRO A 132 -20.87 -7.50 -6.49
CA PRO A 132 -20.58 -6.81 -7.74
C PRO A 132 -21.04 -5.37 -7.70
N ASP A 133 -20.28 -4.48 -8.35
CA ASP A 133 -20.56 -3.05 -8.39
C ASP A 133 -20.56 -2.31 -7.04
N ALA A 134 -20.17 -2.96 -5.93
CA ALA A 134 -20.01 -2.27 -4.65
C ALA A 134 -18.92 -1.19 -4.74
N GLU A 135 -19.17 -0.03 -4.13
CA GLU A 135 -18.19 1.05 -4.02
C GLU A 135 -17.21 0.76 -2.88
N VAL A 136 -15.94 1.04 -3.11
CA VAL A 136 -14.86 0.88 -2.12
C VAL A 136 -14.04 2.16 -1.99
N GLU A 137 -13.24 2.23 -0.94
CA GLU A 137 -12.25 3.30 -0.74
C GLU A 137 -10.86 2.70 -0.52
N PHE A 138 -9.85 3.34 -1.10
CA PHE A 138 -8.45 3.00 -1.00
C PHE A 138 -7.70 4.06 -0.18
N PHE A 139 -6.92 3.59 0.78
CA PHE A 139 -6.12 4.39 1.68
C PHE A 139 -4.65 4.03 1.54
N VAL A 140 -3.76 4.99 1.74
CA VAL A 140 -2.32 4.76 1.79
C VAL A 140 -1.78 5.05 3.19
N HIS A 141 -0.85 4.21 3.65
CA HIS A 141 -0.15 4.41 4.92
C HIS A 141 1.10 5.25 4.74
N GLY A 142 1.29 6.27 5.57
CA GLY A 142 2.47 7.12 5.58
C GLY A 142 3.62 6.45 6.32
N VAL A 143 4.67 6.05 5.61
CA VAL A 143 5.88 5.46 6.20
C VAL A 143 7.08 6.41 6.17
N SER A 144 6.98 7.55 5.48
CA SER A 144 8.00 8.60 5.46
C SER A 144 7.55 9.92 6.06
N ILE A 145 8.52 10.74 6.44
CA ILE A 145 8.34 11.98 7.21
C ILE A 145 7.98 13.19 6.34
N GLU A 146 8.11 13.06 5.02
CA GLU A 146 7.78 14.12 4.06
C GLU A 146 6.26 14.33 3.96
N GLU A 147 5.46 13.37 4.45
CA GLU A 147 4.00 13.46 4.64
C GLU A 147 3.19 13.85 3.38
N GLU A 148 3.76 13.69 2.18
CA GLU A 148 3.16 14.20 0.93
C GLU A 148 1.80 13.56 0.61
N TRP A 149 1.69 12.26 0.84
CA TRP A 149 0.52 11.47 0.43
C TRP A 149 -0.31 10.96 1.61
N ALA A 150 0.28 10.85 2.79
CA ALA A 150 -0.39 10.49 4.04
C ALA A 150 0.41 11.04 5.24
N PRO A 151 -0.26 11.33 6.37
CA PRO A 151 0.43 11.72 7.60
C PRO A 151 1.45 10.67 8.03
N TYR A 152 2.52 11.10 8.70
CA TYR A 152 3.57 10.19 9.14
C TYR A 152 3.00 9.18 10.16
N ALA A 153 3.11 7.89 9.83
CA ALA A 153 2.48 6.77 10.54
C ALA A 153 0.95 6.85 10.65
N GLY A 154 0.31 7.60 9.75
CA GLY A 154 -1.13 7.69 9.60
C GLY A 154 -1.58 7.26 8.22
N TRP A 155 -2.88 7.39 7.98
CA TRP A 155 -3.52 6.94 6.75
C TRP A 155 -4.22 8.11 6.06
N ALA A 156 -4.24 8.09 4.73
CA ALA A 156 -5.02 9.02 3.93
C ALA A 156 -5.74 8.29 2.82
N LYS A 157 -6.99 8.68 2.55
CA LYS A 157 -7.73 8.21 1.39
C LYS A 157 -7.08 8.79 0.13
N VAL A 158 -6.76 7.93 -0.83
CA VAL A 158 -6.15 8.32 -2.11
C VAL A 158 -7.07 8.09 -3.30
N SER A 159 -8.01 7.14 -3.18
CA SER A 159 -8.92 6.82 -4.28
C SER A 159 -10.21 6.19 -3.77
N ASN A 160 -11.29 6.40 -4.49
CA ASN A 160 -12.46 5.53 -4.55
C ASN A 160 -12.21 4.38 -5.53
N GLY A 161 -13.03 3.36 -5.45
CA GLY A 161 -13.02 2.30 -6.45
C GLY A 161 -14.31 1.54 -6.50
N LYS A 162 -14.27 0.44 -7.24
CA LYS A 162 -15.43 -0.41 -7.43
C LYS A 162 -15.03 -1.87 -7.53
N VAL A 163 -15.93 -2.73 -7.05
CA VAL A 163 -15.93 -4.15 -7.41
C VAL A 163 -16.40 -4.28 -8.86
N SER A 164 -15.72 -5.12 -9.65
CA SER A 164 -16.10 -5.42 -11.03
C SER A 164 -17.52 -5.99 -11.12
N SER A 165 -18.15 -5.85 -12.27
CA SER A 165 -19.53 -6.32 -12.51
C SER A 165 -19.68 -7.84 -12.42
N ASP A 166 -18.59 -8.60 -12.58
CA ASP A 166 -18.55 -10.05 -12.35
C ASP A 166 -18.21 -10.42 -10.89
N GLY A 167 -17.96 -9.43 -10.03
CA GLY A 167 -17.64 -9.64 -8.61
C GLY A 167 -16.23 -10.16 -8.33
N THR A 168 -15.35 -10.27 -9.33
CA THR A 168 -14.06 -10.97 -9.17
C THR A 168 -12.89 -10.05 -8.76
N LYS A 169 -12.97 -8.77 -9.09
CA LYS A 169 -11.89 -7.79 -8.90
C LYS A 169 -12.37 -6.56 -8.17
N VAL A 170 -11.45 -5.87 -7.50
CA VAL A 170 -11.64 -4.55 -6.92
C VAL A 170 -10.59 -3.63 -7.52
N ALA A 171 -10.98 -2.50 -8.08
CA ALA A 171 -10.04 -1.58 -8.69
C ALA A 171 -10.31 -0.14 -8.27
N THR A 172 -9.26 0.69 -8.24
CA THR A 172 -9.40 2.15 -8.17
C THR A 172 -10.20 2.68 -9.36
N ASN A 173 -10.91 3.78 -9.17
CA ASN A 173 -11.67 4.41 -10.26
C ASN A 173 -10.75 4.92 -11.38
N PRO A 174 -11.27 5.05 -12.63
CA PRO A 174 -10.56 5.75 -13.70
C PRO A 174 -10.20 7.17 -13.28
N ASP A 175 -9.04 7.65 -13.74
CA ASP A 175 -8.47 8.98 -13.43
C ASP A 175 -8.14 9.24 -11.94
N GLU A 176 -8.37 8.25 -11.08
CA GLU A 176 -7.83 8.18 -9.73
C GLU A 176 -6.74 7.10 -9.67
N GLY A 177 -6.23 6.78 -8.47
CA GLY A 177 -5.26 5.71 -8.31
C GLY A 177 -4.46 5.81 -7.02
N ILE A 178 -3.39 5.02 -6.95
CA ILE A 178 -2.39 5.14 -5.90
C ILE A 178 -1.24 6.03 -6.39
N PRO A 179 -0.89 7.12 -5.69
CA PRO A 179 0.17 8.02 -6.10
C PRO A 179 1.56 7.48 -5.78
N HIS A 180 1.66 6.53 -4.84
CA HIS A 180 2.91 5.86 -4.52
C HIS A 180 2.68 4.46 -3.94
N LEU A 181 3.72 3.64 -3.91
CA LEU A 181 3.72 2.32 -3.27
C LEU A 181 3.99 2.42 -1.77
N SER A 182 3.10 1.82 -0.98
CA SER A 182 3.23 1.67 0.47
C SER A 182 2.31 0.52 0.92
N VAL A 183 1.88 0.51 2.18
CA VAL A 183 0.72 -0.28 2.59
C VAL A 183 -0.55 0.41 2.11
N ILE A 184 -1.36 -0.32 1.35
CA ILE A 184 -2.66 0.11 0.87
C ILE A 184 -3.75 -0.58 1.69
N GLY A 185 -4.68 0.20 2.22
CA GLY A 185 -5.87 -0.29 2.91
C GLY A 185 -7.10 -0.13 2.05
N VAL A 186 -8.00 -1.12 2.09
CA VAL A 186 -9.26 -1.10 1.33
C VAL A 186 -10.44 -1.44 2.23
N ARG A 187 -11.56 -0.74 2.04
CA ARG A 187 -12.83 -1.00 2.72
C ARG A 187 -14.01 -0.79 1.78
N LEU A 188 -15.16 -1.37 2.11
CA LEU A 188 -16.43 -0.92 1.53
C LEU A 188 -16.70 0.53 1.90
N LYS A 189 -17.20 1.30 0.94
CA LYS A 189 -17.62 2.67 1.18
C LYS A 189 -18.90 2.67 2.03
N PRO A 190 -18.92 3.37 3.18
CA PRO A 190 -20.05 3.39 4.10
C PRO A 190 -21.26 4.17 3.56
#